data_AF-A0ABD7UQW0-F1
#
_entry.id   AF-A0ABD7UQW0-F1
#
_cell.length_a   1.000
_cell.length_b   1.000
_cell.length_c   1.000
_cell.angle_alpha   90.00
_cell.angle_beta   90.00
_cell.angle_gamma   90.00
#
_symmetry.space_group_name_H-M   'P 1'
#
loop_
_entity.id
_entity.type
_entity.pdbx_description
1 polymer ?
#
loop_
_entity_poly.entity_id
_entity_poly.type
_entity_poly.pdbx_seq_one_letter_code
_entity_poly.pdbx_strand_id
1 'polypeptide(L)'
;MTQTFIPGKDAALEDSIARFQQKLLDLGFDIEEASWLNPVPHVWSVHIRDKACALCFTNGKGATKKAALASALGEYFERLSTNYFFADFWLGDTIANGPFVHYPNEKWFPLTEDDEVPEGLLDARLRAFYDPDDQLTASMLVDLQSGNDERGVCGLPFTRQSDGETVYIPMNIVGNLYVSNGMSAGNTRNEARVQGLSEVFERHINKPHHR
;
A
#
# COMPACT_ATOMS: atom_id res chain seq x y z
N MET A 1 6.25 8.48 32.24
CA MET A 1 5.12 7.97 31.42
C MET A 1 5.14 6.45 31.49
N THR A 2 3.98 5.80 31.51
CA THR A 2 3.90 4.33 31.46
C THR A 2 4.22 3.85 30.04
N GLN A 3 5.07 2.83 29.90
CA GLN A 3 5.38 2.20 28.63
C GLN A 3 4.79 0.77 28.59
N THR A 4 4.10 0.47 27.50
CA THR A 4 3.44 -0.83 27.28
C THR A 4 4.05 -1.51 26.06
N PHE A 5 4.72 -2.64 26.27
CA PHE A 5 5.26 -3.48 25.19
C PHE A 5 4.36 -4.70 24.95
N ILE A 6 4.06 -4.99 23.70
CA ILE A 6 3.28 -6.16 23.30
C ILE A 6 4.12 -7.09 22.40
N PRO A 7 3.81 -8.40 22.35
CA PRO A 7 4.56 -9.33 21.51
C PRO A 7 4.62 -8.91 20.04
N GLY A 8 5.80 -9.03 19.44
CA GLY A 8 6.01 -8.75 18.02
C GLY A 8 6.10 -7.27 17.63
N LYS A 9 6.18 -6.35 18.60
CA LYS A 9 6.40 -4.91 18.37
C LYS A 9 7.75 -4.46 18.92
N ASP A 10 8.45 -3.66 18.14
CA ASP A 10 9.81 -3.15 18.43
C ASP A 10 9.80 -1.83 19.22
N ALA A 11 8.62 -1.29 19.55
CA ALA A 11 8.47 -0.08 20.36
C ALA A 11 7.26 -0.18 21.30
N ALA A 12 7.25 0.65 22.35
CA ALA A 12 6.09 0.77 23.23
C ALA A 12 4.91 1.44 22.49
N LEU A 13 3.68 1.04 22.85
CA LEU A 13 2.46 1.57 22.22
C LEU A 13 2.36 3.08 22.31
N GLU A 14 2.71 3.65 23.47
CA GLU A 14 2.69 5.09 23.72
C GLU A 14 3.64 5.84 22.80
N ASP A 15 4.82 5.28 22.57
CA ASP A 15 5.85 5.88 21.70
C ASP A 15 5.41 5.84 20.24
N SER A 16 4.83 4.70 19.78
CA SER A 16 4.25 4.57 18.44
C SER A 16 3.13 5.59 18.21
N ILE A 17 2.16 5.67 19.12
CA ILE A 17 1.02 6.59 19.01
C ILE A 17 1.50 8.04 18.91
N ALA A 18 2.34 8.48 19.86
CA ALA A 18 2.84 9.85 19.89
C ALA A 18 3.63 10.19 18.62
N ARG A 19 4.50 9.28 18.17
CA ARG A 19 5.29 9.46 16.95
C ARG A 19 4.42 9.55 15.70
N PHE A 20 3.44 8.67 15.56
CA PHE A 20 2.57 8.64 14.39
C PHE A 20 1.65 9.86 14.34
N GLN A 21 1.02 10.23 15.46
CA GLN A 21 0.20 11.44 15.54
C GLN A 21 1.01 12.69 15.19
N GLN A 22 2.19 12.85 15.78
CA GLN A 22 3.04 14.00 15.48
C GLN A 22 3.44 14.06 14.01
N LYS A 23 3.86 12.93 13.42
CA LYS A 23 4.23 12.89 12.00
C LYS A 23 3.07 13.21 11.06
N LEU A 24 1.85 12.77 11.37
CA LEU A 24 0.67 13.10 10.57
C LEU A 24 0.41 14.60 10.60
N LEU A 25 0.49 15.22 11.79
CA LEU A 25 0.37 16.67 11.94
C LEU A 25 1.47 17.43 11.19
N ASP A 26 2.72 16.97 11.28
CA ASP A 26 3.86 17.57 10.57
C ASP A 26 3.70 17.50 9.03
N LEU A 27 3.00 16.47 8.54
CA LEU A 27 2.63 16.29 7.13
C LEU A 27 1.34 17.04 6.73
N GLY A 28 0.67 17.69 7.67
CA GLY A 28 -0.55 18.47 7.43
C GLY A 28 -1.86 17.68 7.51
N PHE A 29 -1.85 16.44 8.01
CA PHE A 29 -3.04 15.62 8.22
C PHE A 29 -3.62 15.84 9.62
N ASP A 30 -4.87 16.31 9.71
CA ASP A 30 -5.61 16.46 10.97
C ASP A 30 -6.58 15.28 11.15
N ILE A 31 -6.11 14.25 11.84
CA ILE A 31 -6.84 12.98 12.02
C ILE A 31 -7.67 13.01 13.30
N GLU A 32 -8.93 12.63 13.21
CA GLU A 32 -9.83 12.43 14.35
C GLU A 32 -10.17 10.97 14.61
N GLU A 33 -10.32 10.63 15.89
CA GLU A 33 -10.87 9.35 16.34
C GLU A 33 -12.41 9.42 16.32
N ALA A 34 -13.02 8.92 15.24
CA ALA A 34 -14.44 9.11 14.97
C ALA A 34 -15.35 8.16 15.76
N SER A 35 -14.95 6.91 16.00
CA SER A 35 -15.73 5.99 16.84
C SER A 35 -14.87 4.92 17.50
N TRP A 36 -15.28 4.48 18.69
CA TRP A 36 -14.61 3.48 19.51
C TRP A 36 -15.57 2.35 19.87
N LEU A 37 -15.08 1.11 19.81
CA LEU A 37 -15.81 -0.07 20.25
C LEU A 37 -14.94 -0.93 21.18
N ASN A 38 -15.60 -1.56 22.16
CA ASN A 38 -15.05 -2.59 23.03
C ASN A 38 -16.14 -3.65 23.29
N PRO A 39 -16.46 -4.49 22.29
CA PRO A 39 -17.63 -5.37 22.36
C PRO A 39 -17.50 -6.46 23.43
N VAL A 40 -16.29 -6.91 23.74
CA VAL A 40 -15.99 -7.93 24.75
C VAL A 40 -14.61 -7.66 25.38
N PRO A 41 -14.29 -8.21 26.57
CA PRO A 41 -12.98 -8.06 27.18
C PRO A 41 -11.84 -8.38 26.21
N HIS A 42 -10.83 -7.51 26.19
CA HIS A 42 -9.63 -7.65 25.35
C HIS A 42 -9.87 -7.57 23.83
N VAL A 43 -10.96 -6.95 23.39
CA VAL A 43 -11.23 -6.71 21.97
C VAL A 43 -11.64 -5.26 21.77
N TRP A 44 -10.75 -4.47 21.18
CA TRP A 44 -10.96 -3.05 20.91
C TRP A 44 -10.85 -2.78 19.41
N SER A 45 -11.66 -1.83 18.94
CA SER A 45 -11.47 -1.22 17.63
C SER A 45 -11.71 0.29 17.66
N VAL A 46 -11.11 0.99 16.71
CA VAL A 46 -11.29 2.42 16.49
C VAL A 46 -11.36 2.73 15.00
N HIS A 47 -12.26 3.62 14.62
CA HIS A 47 -12.28 4.23 13.30
C HIS A 47 -11.64 5.61 13.38
N ILE A 48 -10.63 5.87 12.53
CA ILE A 48 -9.99 7.18 12.42
C ILE A 48 -10.09 7.70 11.00
N ARG A 49 -10.17 9.02 10.83
CA ARG A 49 -10.29 9.66 9.51
C ARG A 49 -9.67 11.05 9.48
N ASP A 50 -9.34 11.51 8.28
CA ASP A 50 -9.01 12.91 8.04
C ASP A 50 -10.26 13.79 8.17
N LYS A 51 -10.14 14.91 8.89
CA LYS A 51 -11.21 15.91 8.96
C LYS A 51 -11.42 16.66 7.64
N ALA A 52 -10.37 16.81 6.84
CA ALA A 52 -10.39 17.54 5.57
C ALA A 52 -10.79 16.65 4.38
N CYS A 53 -10.67 15.32 4.51
CA CYS A 53 -10.97 14.39 3.43
C CYS A 53 -11.71 13.15 3.94
N ALA A 54 -13.03 13.11 3.72
CA ALA A 54 -13.87 12.00 4.17
C ALA A 54 -13.55 10.63 3.52
N LEU A 55 -12.80 10.62 2.42
CA LEU A 55 -12.36 9.40 1.72
C LEU A 55 -11.14 8.75 2.40
N CYS A 56 -10.40 9.48 3.24
CA CYS A 56 -9.18 9.02 3.88
C CYS A 56 -9.46 8.57 5.32
N PHE A 57 -9.63 7.26 5.53
CA PHE A 57 -9.89 6.68 6.84
C PHE A 57 -9.28 5.28 6.98
N THR A 58 -9.00 4.87 8.21
CA THR A 58 -8.54 3.51 8.52
C THR A 58 -9.19 2.99 9.78
N ASN A 59 -9.04 1.68 10.03
CA ASN A 59 -9.55 1.05 11.23
C ASN A 59 -8.42 0.39 12.01
N GLY A 60 -8.44 0.57 13.32
CA GLY A 60 -7.52 -0.10 14.23
C GLY A 60 -8.20 -1.23 14.96
N LYS A 61 -7.46 -2.30 15.21
CA LYS A 61 -7.88 -3.42 16.06
C LYS A 61 -6.79 -3.78 17.06
N GLY A 62 -7.16 -4.17 18.27
CA GLY A 62 -6.17 -4.56 19.27
C GLY A 62 -6.77 -5.09 20.57
N ALA A 63 -5.92 -5.71 21.40
CA ALA A 63 -6.34 -6.27 22.68
C ALA A 63 -6.59 -5.21 23.78
N THR A 64 -6.16 -3.97 23.53
CA THR A 64 -6.34 -2.83 24.42
C THR A 64 -6.66 -1.59 23.60
N LYS A 65 -7.21 -0.55 24.23
CA LYS A 65 -7.50 0.73 23.58
C LYS A 65 -6.25 1.32 22.87
N LYS A 66 -5.09 1.34 23.54
CA LYS A 66 -3.84 1.84 22.96
C LYS A 66 -3.37 0.99 21.77
N ALA A 67 -3.48 -0.34 21.87
CA ALA A 67 -3.10 -1.22 20.76
C ALA A 67 -3.97 -0.98 19.52
N ALA A 68 -5.28 -0.78 19.69
CA ALA A 68 -6.17 -0.43 18.60
C ALA A 68 -5.82 0.93 17.97
N LEU A 69 -5.53 1.97 18.77
CA LEU A 69 -5.12 3.27 18.22
C LEU A 69 -3.80 3.18 17.45
N ALA A 70 -2.78 2.52 18.01
CA ALA A 70 -1.51 2.30 17.33
C ALA A 70 -1.69 1.53 16.01
N SER A 71 -2.60 0.54 15.98
CA SER A 71 -2.98 -0.19 14.77
C SER A 71 -3.63 0.72 13.72
N ALA A 72 -4.58 1.57 14.11
CA ALA A 72 -5.27 2.47 13.17
C ALA A 72 -4.29 3.46 12.52
N LEU A 73 -3.44 4.07 13.34
CA LEU A 73 -2.42 5.02 12.88
C LEU A 73 -1.36 4.35 12.01
N GLY A 74 -0.96 3.12 12.35
CA GLY A 74 -0.07 2.30 11.52
C GLY A 74 -0.69 2.03 10.15
N GLU A 75 -1.94 1.56 10.11
CA GLU A 75 -2.69 1.36 8.86
C GLU A 75 -2.80 2.68 8.07
N TYR A 76 -2.99 3.81 8.74
CA TYR A 76 -3.04 5.11 8.06
C TYR A 76 -1.72 5.45 7.35
N PHE A 77 -0.57 5.24 8.01
CA PHE A 77 0.74 5.39 7.38
C PHE A 77 0.97 4.39 6.26
N GLU A 78 0.51 3.15 6.41
CA GLU A 78 0.57 2.14 5.36
C GLU A 78 -0.17 2.63 4.11
N ARG A 79 -1.44 3.05 4.23
CA ARG A 79 -2.27 3.49 3.09
C ARG A 79 -1.81 4.81 2.48
N LEU A 80 -1.30 5.75 3.30
CA LEU A 80 -0.66 6.95 2.78
C LEU A 80 0.60 6.62 1.98
N SER A 81 1.48 5.78 2.53
CA SER A 81 2.78 5.50 1.93
C SER A 81 2.69 4.70 0.63
N THR A 82 1.57 4.03 0.39
CA THR A 82 1.31 3.26 -0.82
C THR A 82 0.35 3.95 -1.79
N ASN A 83 -0.04 5.21 -1.53
CA ASN A 83 -1.05 5.96 -2.27
C ASN A 83 -2.43 5.24 -2.35
N TYR A 84 -2.71 4.29 -1.46
CA TYR A 84 -3.85 3.38 -1.60
C TYR A 84 -5.21 4.05 -1.40
N PHE A 85 -5.28 5.18 -0.68
CA PHE A 85 -6.51 5.98 -0.62
C PHE A 85 -6.97 6.49 -1.99
N PHE A 86 -6.04 6.58 -2.95
CA PHE A 86 -6.25 7.16 -4.27
C PHE A 86 -6.30 6.10 -5.38
N ALA A 87 -6.17 4.81 -5.03
CA ALA A 87 -6.02 3.71 -5.98
C ALA A 87 -7.21 3.51 -6.92
N ASP A 88 -8.40 3.96 -6.53
CA ASP A 88 -9.64 3.81 -7.29
C ASP A 88 -10.03 5.08 -8.07
N PHE A 89 -9.16 6.09 -8.11
CA PHE A 89 -9.46 7.39 -8.70
C PHE A 89 -8.45 7.78 -9.79
N TRP A 90 -8.96 8.42 -10.83
CA TRP A 90 -8.16 9.24 -11.74
C TRP A 90 -7.81 10.57 -11.06
N LEU A 91 -6.55 11.02 -11.17
CA LEU A 91 -6.02 12.16 -10.42
C LEU A 91 -6.03 13.48 -11.20
N GLY A 92 -6.55 13.46 -12.44
CA GLY A 92 -6.68 14.65 -13.27
C GLY A 92 -5.44 14.96 -14.10
N ASP A 93 -5.63 15.73 -15.17
CA ASP A 93 -4.59 16.07 -16.15
C ASP A 93 -3.35 16.74 -15.53
N THR A 94 -3.54 17.56 -14.49
CA THR A 94 -2.42 18.24 -13.83
C THR A 94 -1.46 17.25 -13.17
N ILE A 95 -1.99 16.19 -12.53
CA ILE A 95 -1.16 15.15 -11.90
C ILE A 95 -0.60 14.22 -12.98
N ALA A 96 -1.43 13.80 -13.94
CA ALA A 96 -1.02 12.92 -15.04
C ALA A 96 0.18 13.45 -15.85
N ASN A 97 0.28 14.78 -15.98
CA ASN A 97 1.38 15.47 -16.69
C ASN A 97 2.41 16.11 -15.74
N GLY A 98 2.32 15.85 -14.44
CA GLY A 98 3.26 16.33 -13.43
C GLY A 98 4.62 15.62 -13.49
N PRO A 99 5.60 16.06 -12.68
CA PRO A 99 6.94 15.45 -12.66
C PRO A 99 6.92 13.94 -12.40
N PHE A 100 6.03 13.49 -11.51
CA PHE A 100 5.72 12.10 -11.23
C PHE A 100 4.24 11.99 -10.83
N VAL A 101 3.64 10.80 -11.00
CA VAL A 101 2.25 10.52 -10.62
C VAL A 101 2.19 9.80 -9.27
N HIS A 102 3.00 8.75 -9.11
CA HIS A 102 3.01 7.87 -7.93
C HIS A 102 4.19 8.15 -7.02
N TYR A 103 5.42 8.08 -7.56
CA TYR A 103 6.65 8.31 -6.81
C TYR A 103 7.76 8.91 -7.68
N PRO A 104 8.68 9.72 -7.12
CA PRO A 104 9.81 10.27 -7.89
C PRO A 104 10.73 9.24 -8.55
N ASN A 105 10.74 8.00 -8.07
CA ASN A 105 11.55 6.89 -8.59
C ASN A 105 10.74 5.92 -9.48
N GLU A 106 9.51 6.27 -9.85
CA GLU A 106 8.76 5.57 -10.88
C GLU A 106 9.46 5.69 -12.24
N LYS A 107 9.17 4.77 -13.14
CA LYS A 107 9.71 4.80 -14.50
C LYS A 107 8.59 4.64 -15.50
N TRP A 108 8.56 5.54 -16.49
CA TRP A 108 7.62 5.51 -17.59
C TRP A 108 8.21 4.75 -18.77
N PHE A 109 7.43 3.84 -19.33
CA PHE A 109 7.79 3.03 -20.48
C PHE A 109 6.82 3.37 -21.61
N PRO A 110 7.25 4.14 -22.62
CA PRO A 110 6.40 4.52 -23.74
C PRO A 110 5.82 3.29 -24.45
N LEU A 111 4.60 3.42 -24.98
CA LEU A 111 4.01 2.42 -25.85
C LEU A 111 4.80 2.32 -27.16
N THR A 112 4.92 1.12 -27.70
CA THR A 112 5.56 0.84 -29.00
C THR A 112 4.51 0.67 -30.10
N GLU A 113 4.90 0.74 -31.37
CA GLU A 113 3.97 0.63 -32.51
C GLU A 113 3.30 -0.76 -32.60
N ASP A 114 3.95 -1.80 -32.10
CA ASP A 114 3.44 -3.18 -32.01
C ASP A 114 2.63 -3.46 -30.74
N ASP A 115 2.52 -2.47 -29.83
CA ASP A 115 1.85 -2.56 -28.52
C ASP A 115 2.37 -3.70 -27.62
N GLU A 116 3.61 -4.17 -27.86
CA GLU A 116 4.26 -5.17 -27.01
C GLU A 116 4.64 -4.59 -25.64
N VAL A 117 4.55 -5.41 -24.58
CA VAL A 117 4.95 -4.99 -23.23
C VAL A 117 6.47 -4.71 -23.18
N PRO A 118 6.93 -3.45 -22.94
CA PRO A 118 8.34 -3.06 -23.06
C PRO A 118 9.30 -3.91 -22.24
N GLU A 119 10.44 -4.33 -22.81
CA GLU A 119 11.40 -5.28 -22.20
C GLU A 119 11.85 -4.92 -20.77
N GLY A 120 11.89 -3.63 -20.41
CA GLY A 120 12.31 -3.16 -19.08
C GLY A 120 11.25 -3.27 -17.99
N LEU A 121 10.04 -3.72 -18.32
CA LEU A 121 8.98 -4.07 -17.38
C LEU A 121 8.96 -5.56 -17.10
N LEU A 122 8.68 -5.90 -15.84
CA LEU A 122 8.62 -7.26 -15.30
C LEU A 122 9.96 -8.01 -15.44
N ASP A 123 9.99 -9.24 -14.97
CA ASP A 123 11.04 -10.21 -15.30
C ASP A 123 10.42 -11.41 -16.02
N ALA A 124 11.25 -12.33 -16.51
CA ALA A 124 10.79 -13.51 -17.24
C ALA A 124 9.78 -14.36 -16.44
N ARG A 125 9.94 -14.45 -15.11
CA ARG A 125 9.04 -15.23 -14.26
C ARG A 125 7.69 -14.55 -14.12
N LEU A 126 7.69 -13.22 -13.95
CA LEU A 126 6.46 -12.43 -13.85
C LEU A 126 5.70 -12.41 -15.18
N ARG A 127 6.40 -12.27 -16.31
CA ARG A 127 5.78 -12.37 -17.65
C ARG A 127 5.06 -13.70 -17.83
N ALA A 128 5.75 -14.82 -17.59
CA ALA A 128 5.13 -16.15 -17.68
C ALA A 128 3.96 -16.36 -16.70
N PHE A 129 3.92 -15.64 -15.58
CA PHE A 129 2.85 -15.74 -14.60
C PHE A 129 1.60 -14.93 -14.99
N TYR A 130 1.79 -13.70 -15.49
CA TYR A 130 0.68 -12.81 -15.86
C TYR A 130 0.17 -13.03 -17.28
N ASP A 131 1.05 -13.46 -18.17
CA ASP A 131 0.79 -13.56 -19.60
C ASP A 131 1.26 -14.92 -20.15
N PRO A 132 0.63 -16.04 -19.72
CA PRO A 132 1.04 -17.38 -20.13
C PRO A 132 0.75 -17.69 -21.61
N ASP A 133 -0.13 -16.91 -22.25
CA ASP A 133 -0.60 -17.12 -23.63
C ASP A 133 -0.11 -16.03 -24.59
N ASP A 134 0.79 -15.14 -24.15
CA ASP A 134 1.35 -14.02 -24.91
C ASP A 134 0.28 -13.10 -25.53
N GLN A 135 -0.71 -12.69 -24.72
CA GLN A 135 -1.85 -11.85 -25.12
C GLN A 135 -1.87 -10.47 -24.44
N LEU A 136 -0.95 -10.19 -23.52
CA LEU A 136 -0.90 -8.91 -22.83
C LEU A 136 -0.29 -7.85 -23.73
N THR A 137 -0.99 -6.73 -23.90
CA THR A 137 -0.47 -5.56 -24.62
C THR A 137 -0.15 -4.42 -23.67
N ALA A 138 0.76 -3.53 -24.07
CA ALA A 138 1.22 -2.41 -23.24
C ALA A 138 0.09 -1.41 -22.95
N SER A 139 -0.78 -1.14 -23.92
CA SER A 139 -1.93 -0.23 -23.77
C SER A 139 -2.91 -0.68 -22.68
N MET A 140 -3.03 -1.98 -22.40
CA MET A 140 -3.84 -2.52 -21.30
C MET A 140 -3.28 -2.18 -19.91
N LEU A 141 -2.01 -1.79 -19.83
CA LEU A 141 -1.25 -1.62 -18.59
C LEU A 141 -1.08 -0.16 -18.15
N VAL A 142 -1.71 0.78 -18.84
CA VAL A 142 -1.73 2.19 -18.42
C VAL A 142 -2.43 2.29 -17.05
N ASP A 143 -1.86 3.07 -16.14
CA ASP A 143 -2.36 3.18 -14.78
C ASP A 143 -3.61 4.08 -14.71
N LEU A 144 -4.57 3.68 -13.87
CA LEU A 144 -5.83 4.42 -13.69
C LEU A 144 -5.62 5.87 -13.25
N GLN A 145 -4.62 6.10 -12.38
CA GLN A 145 -4.39 7.40 -11.74
C GLN A 145 -3.99 8.46 -12.76
N SER A 146 -3.16 8.10 -13.74
CA SER A 146 -2.76 8.98 -14.83
C SER A 146 -3.74 8.97 -16.00
N GLY A 147 -4.17 7.77 -16.44
CA GLY A 147 -4.86 7.59 -17.71
C GLY A 147 -4.08 8.11 -18.92
N ASN A 148 -2.75 8.17 -18.83
CA ASN A 148 -1.91 8.89 -19.79
C ASN A 148 -1.20 7.95 -20.78
N ASP A 149 -1.94 7.52 -21.81
CA ASP A 149 -1.44 6.63 -22.86
C ASP A 149 -0.21 7.22 -23.58
N GLU A 150 -0.17 8.53 -23.78
CA GLU A 150 0.95 9.22 -24.44
C GLU A 150 2.25 9.13 -23.63
N ARG A 151 2.14 9.14 -22.30
CA ARG A 151 3.29 8.98 -21.38
C ARG A 151 3.70 7.50 -21.24
N GLY A 152 2.76 6.58 -21.44
CA GLY A 152 2.97 5.14 -21.49
C GLY A 152 2.69 4.42 -20.17
N VAL A 153 3.31 3.26 -19.96
CA VAL A 153 3.08 2.42 -18.78
C VAL A 153 3.95 2.90 -17.61
N CYS A 154 3.31 3.22 -16.49
CA CYS A 154 4.02 3.57 -15.25
C CYS A 154 4.45 2.30 -14.48
N GLY A 155 5.76 2.08 -14.38
CA GLY A 155 6.36 0.99 -13.61
C GLY A 155 6.87 1.45 -12.25
N LEU A 156 6.50 0.71 -11.19
CA LEU A 156 6.98 0.92 -9.82
C LEU A 156 8.16 0.00 -9.50
N PRO A 157 9.24 0.51 -8.87
CA PRO A 157 10.41 -0.30 -8.54
C PRO A 157 10.17 -1.18 -7.31
N PHE A 158 10.33 -2.49 -7.47
CA PHE A 158 10.37 -3.48 -6.39
C PHE A 158 11.72 -4.18 -6.32
N THR A 159 12.19 -4.52 -5.12
CA THR A 159 13.42 -5.30 -4.94
C THR A 159 13.09 -6.79 -4.92
N ARG A 160 13.63 -7.53 -5.88
CA ARG A 160 13.55 -9.00 -5.87
C ARG A 160 14.50 -9.54 -4.79
N GLN A 161 13.95 -10.29 -3.85
CA GLN A 161 14.68 -10.67 -2.64
C GLN A 161 15.76 -11.73 -2.84
N SER A 162 15.73 -12.51 -3.93
CA SER A 162 16.70 -13.59 -4.18
C SER A 162 18.09 -13.09 -4.58
N ASP A 163 18.17 -11.92 -5.23
CA ASP A 163 19.40 -11.36 -5.79
C ASP A 163 19.56 -9.85 -5.55
N GLY A 164 18.52 -9.16 -5.10
CA GLY A 164 18.54 -7.72 -4.83
C GLY A 164 18.28 -6.84 -6.06
N GLU A 165 17.95 -7.44 -7.21
CA GLU A 165 17.69 -6.70 -8.44
C GLU A 165 16.41 -5.85 -8.32
N THR A 166 16.42 -4.70 -9.00
CA THR A 166 15.23 -3.86 -9.12
C THR A 166 14.40 -4.33 -10.32
N VAL A 167 13.15 -4.65 -10.07
CA VAL A 167 12.16 -5.04 -11.09
C VAL A 167 11.06 -4.00 -11.11
N TYR A 168 10.74 -3.47 -12.29
CA TYR A 168 9.64 -2.54 -12.45
C TYR A 168 8.35 -3.29 -12.73
N ILE A 169 7.36 -3.15 -11.86
CA ILE A 169 6.04 -3.77 -12.03
C ILE A 169 5.03 -2.66 -12.38
N PRO A 170 4.24 -2.80 -13.47
CA PRO A 170 3.23 -1.82 -13.84
C PRO A 170 2.27 -1.52 -12.69
N MET A 171 2.00 -0.26 -12.41
CA MET A 171 1.04 0.15 -11.38
C MET A 171 -0.35 -0.44 -11.65
N ASN A 172 -0.74 -0.58 -12.92
CA ASN A 172 -1.97 -1.25 -13.31
C ASN A 172 -2.05 -2.71 -12.79
N ILE A 173 -0.98 -3.50 -12.92
CA ILE A 173 -0.91 -4.86 -12.38
C ILE A 173 -0.98 -4.85 -10.84
N VAL A 174 -0.26 -3.92 -10.20
CA VAL A 174 -0.28 -3.77 -8.74
C VAL A 174 -1.69 -3.48 -8.23
N GLY A 175 -2.34 -2.46 -8.79
CA GLY A 175 -3.68 -2.02 -8.41
C GLY A 175 -4.75 -3.07 -8.63
N ASN A 176 -4.74 -3.75 -9.79
CA ASN A 176 -5.79 -4.72 -10.12
C ASN A 176 -5.65 -6.06 -9.36
N LEU A 177 -4.43 -6.57 -9.20
CA LEU A 177 -4.24 -7.96 -8.74
C LEU A 177 -3.89 -8.08 -7.26
N TYR A 178 -3.22 -7.08 -6.69
CA TYR A 178 -2.70 -7.15 -5.33
C TYR A 178 -3.50 -6.29 -4.35
N VAL A 179 -4.13 -5.22 -4.83
CA VAL A 179 -4.92 -4.29 -4.01
C VAL A 179 -4.15 -3.92 -2.73
N SER A 180 -4.77 -4.04 -1.56
CA SER A 180 -4.11 -3.76 -0.28
C SER A 180 -3.32 -4.92 0.34
N ASN A 181 -3.33 -6.10 -0.27
CA ASN A 181 -2.74 -7.29 0.34
C ASN A 181 -1.20 -7.23 0.37
N GLY A 182 -0.63 -7.42 1.56
CA GLY A 182 0.82 -7.46 1.79
C GLY A 182 1.46 -6.08 1.98
N MET A 183 0.66 -5.02 2.06
CA MET A 183 1.12 -3.71 2.51
C MET A 183 1.36 -3.75 4.02
N SER A 184 2.28 -2.92 4.50
CA SER A 184 2.57 -2.83 5.94
C SER A 184 3.25 -1.53 6.33
N ALA A 185 2.97 -1.07 7.55
CA ALA A 185 3.79 -0.10 8.27
C ALA A 185 4.15 -0.60 9.67
N GLY A 186 5.23 -0.07 10.22
CA GLY A 186 5.72 -0.48 11.54
C GLY A 186 6.77 0.47 12.10
N ASN A 187 7.15 0.25 13.36
CA ASN A 187 8.14 1.08 14.04
C ASN A 187 9.54 0.95 13.43
N THR A 188 9.84 -0.23 12.88
CA THR A 188 11.10 -0.58 12.21
C THR A 188 10.80 -1.23 10.85
N ARG A 189 11.83 -1.29 10.00
CA ARG A 189 11.76 -1.96 8.68
C ARG A 189 11.36 -3.43 8.80
N ASN A 190 11.89 -4.14 9.80
CA ASN A 190 11.66 -5.57 9.95
C ASN A 190 10.31 -5.85 10.61
N GLU A 191 9.88 -5.04 11.58
CA GLU A 191 8.52 -5.15 12.15
C GLU A 191 7.45 -5.07 11.05
N ALA A 192 7.56 -4.09 10.16
CA ALA A 192 6.66 -3.93 9.01
C ALA A 192 6.75 -5.13 8.06
N ARG A 193 7.96 -5.54 7.65
CA ARG A 193 8.15 -6.68 6.74
C ARG A 193 7.58 -7.98 7.29
N VAL A 194 7.74 -8.23 8.60
CA VAL A 194 7.17 -9.42 9.25
C VAL A 194 5.65 -9.38 9.19
N GLN A 195 5.01 -8.24 9.47
CA GLN A 195 3.55 -8.14 9.37
C GLN A 195 3.08 -8.30 7.92
N GLY A 196 3.70 -7.62 6.95
CA GLY A 196 3.29 -7.73 5.54
C GLY A 196 3.43 -9.15 4.98
N LEU A 197 4.53 -9.84 5.28
CA LEU A 197 4.70 -11.25 4.89
C LEU A 197 3.70 -12.17 5.61
N SER A 198 3.40 -11.91 6.88
CA SER A 198 2.39 -12.67 7.61
C SER A 198 1.00 -12.50 7.01
N GLU A 199 0.66 -11.30 6.53
CA GLU A 199 -0.60 -11.04 5.83
C GLU A 199 -0.68 -11.78 4.50
N VAL A 200 0.42 -11.85 3.74
CA VAL A 200 0.49 -12.66 2.51
C VAL A 200 0.17 -14.13 2.83
N PHE A 201 0.73 -14.69 3.91
CA PHE A 201 0.40 -16.05 4.36
C PHE A 201 -1.08 -16.16 4.78
N GLU A 202 -1.59 -15.24 5.59
CA GLU A 202 -3.00 -15.21 6.02
C GLU A 202 -3.93 -15.30 4.81
N ARG A 203 -3.73 -14.41 3.82
CA ARG A 203 -4.60 -14.34 2.64
C ARG A 203 -4.41 -15.50 1.69
N HIS A 204 -3.18 -15.99 1.52
CA HIS A 204 -2.92 -17.15 0.68
C HIS A 204 -3.59 -18.42 1.23
N ILE A 205 -3.50 -18.65 2.54
CA ILE A 205 -4.08 -19.83 3.21
C ILE A 205 -5.60 -19.72 3.33
N ASN A 206 -6.14 -18.52 3.56
CA ASN A 206 -7.58 -18.31 3.75
C ASN A 206 -8.38 -18.23 2.44
N LYS A 207 -7.75 -18.33 1.25
CA LYS A 207 -8.51 -18.41 0.00
C LYS A 207 -9.39 -19.67 0.04
N PRO A 208 -10.73 -19.56 -0.02
CA PRO A 208 -11.58 -20.74 -0.13
C PRO A 208 -11.16 -21.48 -1.40
N HIS A 209 -10.75 -22.73 -1.27
CA HIS A 209 -10.55 -23.61 -2.40
C HIS A 209 -11.90 -23.83 -3.07
N HIS A 210 -12.29 -22.95 -3.98
CA HIS A 210 -13.27 -23.27 -4.99
C HIS A 210 -12.61 -24.29 -5.93
N ARG A 211 -12.75 -25.57 -5.57
CA ARG A 211 -12.64 -26.69 -6.49
C ARG A 211 -13.91 -26.76 -7.33
#